data_AF-X1VEZ5-F1
#
_entry.id   AF-X1VEZ5-F1
#
_cell.length_a   1.000
_cell.length_b   1.000
_cell.length_c   1.000
_cell.angle_alpha   90.00
_cell.angle_beta   90.00
_cell.angle_gamma   90.00
#
_symmetry.space_group_name_H-M   'P 1'
#
loop_
_entity.id
_entity.type
_entity.pdbx_description
1 polymer ?
#
loop_
_entity_poly.entity_id
_entity_poly.type
_entity_poly.pdbx_seq_one_letter_code
_entity_poly.pdbx_strand_id
1 'polypeptide(L)' 'PEYQDLVLVGRIREDSTLKNGLNLWCVADNLRKGAALNVVQVGELLIKKGIIHP' A
#
# COMPACT_ATOMS: atom_id res chain seq x y z
N PRO A 1 -13.32 -8.14 7.65
CA PRO A 1 -12.78 -7.36 8.80
C PRO A 1 -12.30 -5.99 8.30
N GLU A 2 -12.68 -4.92 8.99
CA GLU A 2 -12.55 -3.50 8.59
C GLU A 2 -11.20 -3.10 7.94
N TYR A 3 -10.10 -3.75 8.31
CA TYR A 3 -8.74 -3.38 7.91
C TYR A 3 -8.11 -4.29 6.83
N GLN A 4 -8.84 -5.28 6.31
CA GLN A 4 -8.27 -6.36 5.50
C GLN A 4 -7.59 -5.90 4.21
N ASP A 5 -8.07 -4.80 3.62
CA ASP A 5 -7.57 -4.28 2.34
C ASP A 5 -6.65 -3.06 2.50
N LEU A 6 -6.34 -2.69 3.74
CA LEU A 6 -5.48 -1.56 4.08
C LEU A 6 -4.03 -2.02 4.29
N VAL A 7 -3.11 -1.07 4.12
CA VAL A 7 -1.76 -1.19 4.66
C VAL A 7 -1.77 -0.51 6.02
N LEU A 8 -1.51 -1.29 7.07
CA LEU A 8 -1.44 -0.81 8.43
C LEU A 8 -0.04 -0.30 8.73
N VAL A 9 0.05 0.91 9.28
CA VAL A 9 1.32 1.56 9.62
C VAL A 9 1.30 1.93 11.10
N GLY A 10 2.38 1.62 11.80
CA GLY A 10 2.54 1.94 13.22
C GLY A 10 4.01 2.08 13.62
N ARG A 11 4.25 2.20 14.93
CA ARG A 11 5.60 2.35 15.51
C ARG A 11 6.40 3.51 14.88
N ILE A 12 5.70 4.56 14.46
CA ILE A 12 6.28 5.75 13.82
C ILE A 12 7.13 6.48 14.86
N ARG A 13 8.41 6.67 14.56
CA ARG A 13 9.36 7.37 15.43
C ARG A 13 10.52 7.95 14.61
N GLU A 14 11.07 9.06 15.08
CA GLU A 14 12.30 9.63 14.53
C GLU A 14 13.47 8.64 14.67
N ASP A 15 14.38 8.69 13.70
CA ASP A 15 15.63 7.95 13.76
C ASP A 15 16.70 8.77 14.50
N SER A 16 17.40 8.13 15.43
CA SER A 16 18.41 8.80 16.26
C SER A 16 19.77 8.93 15.58
N THR A 17 19.97 8.32 14.42
CA THR A 17 21.26 8.25 13.72
C THR A 17 21.31 9.13 12.47
N LEU A 18 20.16 9.52 11.93
CA LEU A 18 20.03 10.31 10.70
C LEU A 18 19.16 11.55 10.94
N LYS A 19 19.68 12.73 10.57
CA LYS A 19 19.01 14.04 10.76
C LYS A 19 17.55 14.07 10.28
N ASN A 20 17.22 13.34 9.22
CA ASN A 20 15.88 13.26 8.64
C ASN A 20 15.37 11.80 8.56
N GLY A 21 15.89 10.91 9.40
CA GLY A 21 15.47 9.50 9.38
C GLY A 21 14.15 9.28 10.12
N LEU A 22 13.34 8.35 9.63
CA LEU A 22 12.08 7.93 10.24
C LEU A 22 11.99 6.41 10.21
N ASN A 23 11.67 5.82 11.36
CA ASN A 23 11.38 4.40 11.49
C ASN A 23 9.87 4.19 11.58
N LEU A 24 9.37 3.16 10.91
CA LEU A 24 7.97 2.74 10.95
C LEU A 24 7.86 1.22 10.76
N TRP A 25 6.72 0.67 11.14
CA TRP A 25 6.36 -0.73 10.95
C TRP A 25 5.12 -0.83 10.06
N CYS A 26 5.22 -1.60 8.98
CA CYS A 26 4.15 -1.77 7.99
C CYS A 26 3.69 -3.23 7.95
N VAL A 27 2.37 -3.45 7.93
CA VAL A 27 1.75 -4.78 7.81
C VAL A 27 0.60 -4.71 6.83
N ALA A 28 0.49 -5.71 5.94
CA ALA A 28 -0.64 -5.87 5.03
C ALA A 28 -0.82 -7.36 4.68
N ASP A 29 -2.01 -7.72 4.17
CA ASP A 29 -2.24 -9.03 3.56
C ASP A 29 -1.46 -9.11 2.23
N ASN A 30 -0.50 -10.03 2.15
CA ASN A 30 0.40 -10.19 1.02
C ASN A 30 -0.29 -10.81 -0.21
N LEU A 31 -1.32 -11.62 -0.03
CA LEU A 31 -2.06 -12.24 -1.14
C LEU A 31 -3.15 -11.29 -1.68
N ARG A 32 -3.73 -10.45 -0.83
CA ARG A 32 -4.71 -9.44 -1.25
C ARG A 32 -4.03 -8.15 -1.66
N LYS A 33 -3.70 -7.27 -0.72
CA LYS A 33 -3.15 -5.93 -1.04
C LYS A 33 -1.76 -6.02 -1.66
N GLY A 34 -0.99 -7.06 -1.33
CA GLY A 34 0.32 -7.33 -1.94
C GLY A 34 0.26 -7.97 -3.34
N ALA A 35 -0.88 -8.53 -3.75
CA ALA A 35 -1.02 -9.18 -5.05
C ALA A 35 -2.40 -8.93 -5.69
N ALA A 36 -3.42 -9.72 -5.35
CA ALA A 36 -4.69 -9.75 -6.10
C ALA A 36 -5.41 -8.40 -6.16
N LEU A 37 -5.58 -7.73 -5.01
CA LEU A 37 -6.27 -6.44 -4.94
C LEU A 37 -5.46 -5.32 -5.61
N ASN A 38 -4.12 -5.37 -5.53
CA ASN A 38 -3.26 -4.41 -6.22
C ASN A 38 -3.47 -4.48 -7.73
N VAL A 39 -3.48 -5.70 -8.29
CA VAL A 39 -3.70 -5.92 -9.73
C VAL A 39 -5.05 -5.36 -10.18
N VAL A 40 -6.12 -5.63 -9.43
CA VAL A 40 -7.45 -5.08 -9.73
C VAL A 40 -7.44 -3.56 -9.69
N GLN A 41 -6.88 -2.95 -8.65
CA GLN A 41 -6.82 -1.48 -8.50
C GLN A 41 -6.00 -0.80 -9.61
N VAL A 42 -4.90 -1.43 -10.05
CA VAL A 42 -4.13 -0.94 -11.20
C VAL A 42 -4.95 -1.06 -12.48
N GLY A 43 -5.63 -2.18 -12.71
CA GLY A 43 -6.52 -2.36 -13.87
C GLY A 43 -7.62 -1.31 -13.95
N GLU A 44 -8.32 -1.08 -12.82
CA GLU A 44 -9.33 -0.03 -12.70
C GLU A 44 -8.75 1.37 -13.00
N LEU A 45 -7.54 1.66 -12.53
CA LEU A 45 -6.86 2.92 -12.80
C LEU A 45 -6.52 3.08 -14.29
N LEU A 46 -6.09 2.02 -14.97
CA LEU A 46 -5.78 2.04 -16.40
C LEU A 46 -7.03 2.29 -17.25
N ILE A 47 -8.15 1.65 -16.90
CA ILE A 47 -9.46 1.90 -17.54
C ILE A 47 -9.87 3.36 -17.31
N LYS A 48 -9.78 3.85 -16.06
CA LYS A 48 -10.12 5.24 -15.71
C LYS A 48 -9.27 6.27 -16.46
N LYS A 49 -8.00 5.94 -16.73
CA LYS A 49 -7.09 6.79 -17.49
C LYS A 49 -7.26 6.66 -19.01
N GLY A 50 -8.12 5.77 -19.50
CA GLY A 50 -8.27 5.51 -20.93
C GLY A 50 -7.02 4.93 -21.57
N ILE A 51 -6.18 4.21 -20.80
CA ILE A 51 -5.01 3.49 -21.33
C ILE A 51 -5.44 2.13 -21.87
N ILE A 52 -6.43 1.52 -21.24
CA ILE A 52 -7.08 0.29 -21.68
C ILE A 52 -8.55 0.60 -21.94
N HIS A 53 -9.03 0.15 -23.09
CA HIS A 53 -10.42 0.19 -23.49
C HIS A 53 -10.93 -1.25 -23.68
N PRO A 54 -12.24 -1.49 -23.56
CA PRO A 54 -12.83 -2.79 -23.89
C PRO A 54 -12.54 -3.22 -25.33
#